data_AF-A0A132NJ27-F1
#
_entry.id   AF-A0A132NJ27-F1
#
_cell.length_a   1.000
_cell.length_b   1.000
_cell.length_c   1.000
_cell.angle_alpha   90.00
_cell.angle_beta   90.00
_cell.angle_gamma   90.00
#
_symmetry.space_group_name_H-M   'P 1'
#
loop_
_entity.id
_entity.type
_entity.pdbx_description
1 polymer ?
#
loop_
_entity_poly.entity_id
_entity_poly.type
_entity_poly.pdbx_seq_one_letter_code
_entity_poly.pdbx_strand_id
1 'polypeptide(L)'
;AAEHGVDLSTVKGTGVGGRIRKQDVLDAAKAKQAAQAPAAAEPSPLRGRTEKMSRLRQVIAKRMVESLQTAAQLTTVVEVDVTNVARLRERAKKEFEAREGVKLTFLPFFAKAALEALKQHPKLNAVIDTEANTVTYHEAEHLGIAVDTERGLLVPVIHNAGDLNLTGLARKIADVAERTRTNRVSPDELSGGTFTITNTGSRGALFDTPIINQPQVAILGTGAVVKRPVVVSDPELGEAIAIRSMVYLALTYDHRLIDGADAARFLTTVKQRLEEGKFEADLGL
;
A
#
# COMPACT_ATOMS: atom_id res chain seq x y z
N ALA A 1 -4.40 -8.83 45.22
CA ALA A 1 -3.81 -7.79 44.33
C ALA A 1 -3.12 -8.44 43.14
N ALA A 2 -2.08 -9.27 43.37
CA ALA A 2 -1.41 -10.05 42.31
C ALA A 2 -2.38 -10.91 41.48
N GLU A 3 -3.30 -11.64 42.13
CA GLU A 3 -4.32 -12.47 41.46
C GLU A 3 -5.24 -11.67 40.51
N HIS A 4 -5.51 -10.40 40.84
CA HIS A 4 -6.34 -9.52 40.01
C HIS A 4 -5.51 -8.57 39.13
N GLY A 5 -4.19 -8.74 39.10
CA GLY A 5 -3.27 -7.84 38.39
C GLY A 5 -3.41 -6.37 38.79
N VAL A 6 -3.79 -6.09 40.04
CA VAL A 6 -3.96 -4.73 40.57
C VAL A 6 -2.63 -4.25 41.16
N ASP A 7 -2.12 -3.13 40.64
CA ASP A 7 -0.95 -2.45 41.19
C ASP A 7 -1.35 -1.66 42.45
N LEU A 8 -0.84 -2.10 43.61
CA LEU A 8 -1.16 -1.51 44.91
C LEU A 8 -0.69 -0.06 45.04
N SER A 9 0.31 0.38 44.28
CA SER A 9 0.77 1.79 44.29
C SER A 9 -0.28 2.75 43.74
N THR A 10 -1.25 2.23 42.97
CA THR A 10 -2.34 3.01 42.36
C THR A 10 -3.64 2.96 43.16
N VAL A 11 -3.69 2.19 44.26
CA VAL A 11 -4.91 1.97 45.07
C VAL A 11 -4.86 2.82 46.34
N LYS A 12 -5.83 3.72 46.50
CA LYS A 12 -5.99 4.51 47.72
C LYS A 12 -6.67 3.68 48.82
N GLY A 13 -5.95 3.45 49.92
CA GLY A 13 -6.46 2.64 51.04
C GLY A 13 -7.48 3.36 51.92
N THR A 14 -8.57 2.70 52.26
CA THR A 14 -9.66 3.25 53.10
C THR A 14 -9.58 2.82 54.57
N GLY A 15 -8.57 2.04 54.95
CA GLY A 15 -8.37 1.57 56.32
C GLY A 15 -7.78 2.61 57.27
N VAL A 16 -7.88 2.32 58.57
CA VAL A 16 -7.27 3.14 59.64
C VAL A 16 -5.78 3.31 59.37
N GLY A 17 -5.34 4.58 59.25
CA GLY A 17 -3.96 4.94 58.88
C GLY A 17 -3.65 4.82 57.38
N GLY A 18 -4.66 4.80 56.50
CA GLY A 18 -4.47 4.71 55.04
C GLY A 18 -4.16 3.29 54.53
N ARG A 19 -4.35 2.26 55.37
CA ARG A 19 -4.10 0.87 54.99
C ARG A 19 -5.06 0.42 53.89
N ILE A 20 -4.51 -0.19 52.84
CA ILE A 20 -5.28 -0.80 51.75
C ILE A 20 -5.99 -2.05 52.28
N ARG A 21 -7.30 -2.09 52.14
CA ARG A 21 -8.16 -3.22 52.53
C ARG A 21 -8.47 -4.11 51.34
N LYS A 22 -8.96 -5.31 51.62
CA LYS A 22 -9.46 -6.25 50.60
C LYS A 22 -10.47 -5.59 49.66
N GLN A 23 -11.37 -4.77 50.20
CA GLN A 23 -12.40 -4.09 49.42
C GLN A 23 -11.80 -3.10 48.40
N ASP A 24 -10.78 -2.33 48.81
CA ASP A 24 -10.09 -1.37 47.92
C ASP A 24 -9.45 -2.07 46.72
N VAL A 25 -8.90 -3.28 46.93
CA VAL A 25 -8.30 -4.10 45.86
C VAL A 25 -9.38 -4.70 44.95
N LEU A 26 -10.51 -5.13 45.50
CA LEU A 26 -11.63 -5.68 44.72
C LEU A 26 -12.32 -4.59 43.89
N ASP A 27 -12.43 -3.38 44.41
CA ASP A 27 -13.02 -2.24 43.70
C ASP A 27 -12.09 -1.75 42.59
N ALA A 28 -10.77 -1.68 42.84
CA ALA A 28 -9.79 -1.40 41.80
C ALA A 28 -9.75 -2.48 40.70
N ALA A 29 -9.90 -3.76 41.08
CA ALA A 29 -10.01 -4.86 40.13
C ALA A 29 -11.27 -4.73 39.25
N LYS A 30 -12.43 -4.42 39.85
CA LYS A 30 -13.68 -4.16 39.11
C LYS A 30 -13.57 -2.97 38.18
N ALA A 31 -12.96 -1.86 38.63
CA ALA A 31 -12.75 -0.68 37.80
C ALA A 31 -11.85 -0.97 36.60
N LYS A 32 -10.78 -1.75 36.81
CA LYS A 32 -9.90 -2.21 35.73
C LYS A 32 -10.63 -3.13 34.75
N GLN A 33 -11.50 -4.01 35.24
CA GLN A 33 -12.31 -4.91 34.40
C GLN A 33 -13.39 -4.14 33.62
N ALA A 34 -13.97 -3.09 34.20
CA ALA A 34 -14.90 -2.19 33.52
C ALA A 34 -14.21 -1.33 32.45
N ALA A 35 -12.97 -0.88 32.69
CA ALA A 35 -12.15 -0.17 31.70
C ALA A 35 -11.64 -1.08 30.57
N GLN A 36 -11.66 -2.39 30.77
CA GLN A 36 -11.33 -3.42 29.76
C GLN A 36 -12.55 -3.96 29.03
N ALA A 37 -13.77 -3.55 29.42
CA ALA A 37 -14.96 -3.89 28.64
C ALA A 37 -14.88 -3.20 27.28
N PRO A 38 -15.07 -3.92 26.15
CA PRO A 38 -15.12 -3.29 24.84
C PRO A 38 -16.21 -2.22 24.85
N ALA A 39 -15.85 -0.97 24.57
CA ALA A 39 -16.84 0.08 24.34
C ALA A 39 -17.78 -0.41 23.23
N ALA A 40 -19.09 -0.40 23.51
CA ALA A 40 -20.08 -0.73 22.50
C ALA A 40 -19.89 0.22 21.31
N ALA A 41 -19.65 -0.34 20.12
CA ALA A 41 -19.47 0.47 18.93
C ALA A 41 -20.78 1.20 18.61
N GLU A 42 -20.78 2.53 18.71
CA GLU A 42 -21.94 3.33 18.34
C GLU A 42 -22.20 3.22 16.82
N PRO A 43 -23.47 3.07 16.39
CA PRO A 43 -23.79 3.01 14.99
C PRO A 43 -23.43 4.33 14.29
N SER A 44 -22.85 4.22 13.09
CA SER A 44 -22.50 5.39 12.28
C SER A 44 -23.71 6.29 12.02
N PRO A 45 -23.56 7.63 12.09
CA PRO A 45 -24.63 8.58 11.78
C PRO A 45 -25.10 8.54 10.32
N LEU A 46 -24.39 7.79 9.45
CA LEU A 46 -24.80 7.58 8.07
C LEU A 46 -25.93 6.56 7.92
N ARG A 47 -26.20 5.72 8.94
CA ARG A 47 -27.23 4.69 8.85
C ARG A 47 -28.62 5.32 8.66
N GLY A 48 -29.33 4.91 7.61
CA GLY A 48 -30.69 5.39 7.29
C GLY A 48 -30.76 6.79 6.68
N ARG A 49 -29.62 7.43 6.40
CA ARG A 49 -29.56 8.76 5.80
C ARG A 49 -29.44 8.68 4.28
N THR A 50 -30.18 9.53 3.58
CA THR A 50 -30.00 9.79 2.15
C THR A 50 -29.38 11.17 1.98
N GLU A 51 -28.32 11.28 1.18
CA GLU A 51 -27.68 12.55 0.86
C GLU A 51 -27.23 12.63 -0.60
N LYS A 52 -27.10 13.85 -1.12
CA LYS A 52 -26.61 14.06 -2.48
C LYS A 52 -25.11 13.77 -2.54
N MET A 53 -24.68 13.03 -3.56
CA MET A 53 -23.25 12.84 -3.84
C MET A 53 -22.58 14.20 -4.09
N SER A 54 -21.37 14.38 -3.53
CA SER A 54 -20.55 15.55 -3.85
C SER A 54 -20.19 15.57 -5.35
N ARG A 55 -19.94 16.77 -5.90
CA ARG A 55 -19.50 16.95 -7.30
C ARG A 55 -18.29 16.06 -7.63
N LEU A 56 -17.29 16.03 -6.73
CA LEU A 56 -16.10 15.19 -6.88
C LEU A 56 -16.47 13.70 -6.97
N ARG A 57 -17.37 13.23 -6.09
CA ARG A 57 -17.79 11.82 -6.08
C ARG A 57 -18.54 11.43 -7.36
N GLN A 58 -19.36 12.33 -7.90
CA GLN A 58 -20.05 12.12 -9.18
C GLN A 58 -19.06 11.98 -10.34
N VAL A 59 -18.02 12.82 -10.38
CA VAL A 59 -16.96 12.73 -11.42
C VAL A 59 -16.19 11.42 -11.32
N ILE A 60 -15.80 11.01 -10.10
CA ILE A 60 -15.12 9.73 -9.86
C ILE A 60 -16.01 8.57 -10.32
N ALA A 61 -17.28 8.56 -9.93
CA ALA A 61 -18.22 7.50 -10.30
C ALA A 61 -18.35 7.38 -11.82
N LYS A 62 -18.51 8.49 -12.54
CA LYS A 62 -18.57 8.51 -14.00
C LYS A 62 -17.31 7.90 -14.62
N ARG A 63 -16.12 8.38 -14.20
CA ARG A 63 -14.83 7.91 -14.76
C ARG A 63 -14.56 6.43 -14.48
N MET A 64 -14.93 5.92 -13.30
CA MET A 64 -14.73 4.51 -12.97
C MET A 64 -15.63 3.59 -13.81
N VAL A 65 -16.89 3.98 -14.02
CA VAL A 65 -17.80 3.23 -14.90
C VAL A 65 -17.32 3.30 -16.36
N GLU A 66 -16.89 4.47 -16.83
CA GLU A 66 -16.33 4.66 -18.16
C GLU A 66 -15.09 3.79 -18.40
N SER A 67 -14.21 3.66 -17.41
CA SER A 67 -13.05 2.75 -17.46
C SER A 67 -13.45 1.29 -17.63
N LEU A 68 -14.48 0.83 -16.90
CA LEU A 68 -14.98 -0.55 -17.01
C LEU A 68 -15.70 -0.82 -18.33
N GLN A 69 -16.38 0.19 -18.89
CA GLN A 69 -17.07 0.08 -20.18
C GLN A 69 -16.11 0.14 -21.37
N THR A 70 -14.99 0.83 -21.21
CA THR A 70 -13.99 1.03 -22.27
C THR A 70 -12.97 -0.09 -22.33
N ALA A 71 -12.40 -0.48 -21.18
CA ALA A 71 -11.34 -1.48 -21.10
C ALA A 71 -11.89 -2.89 -20.88
N ALA A 72 -11.33 -3.88 -21.57
CA ALA A 72 -11.58 -5.29 -21.30
C ALA A 72 -10.73 -5.74 -20.10
N GLN A 73 -11.10 -5.31 -18.89
CA GLN A 73 -10.24 -5.47 -17.71
C GLN A 73 -10.15 -6.92 -17.22
N LEU A 74 -8.93 -7.40 -17.01
CA LEU A 74 -8.63 -8.64 -16.29
C LEU A 74 -7.53 -8.39 -15.26
N THR A 75 -7.59 -9.11 -14.14
CA THR A 75 -6.56 -9.05 -13.09
C THR A 75 -5.78 -10.35 -13.02
N THR A 76 -4.45 -10.27 -13.04
CA THR A 76 -3.53 -11.37 -12.73
C THR A 76 -2.83 -11.10 -11.39
N VAL A 77 -2.76 -12.12 -10.54
CA VAL A 77 -2.17 -12.00 -9.19
C VAL A 77 -1.00 -12.97 -9.05
N VAL A 78 0.12 -12.50 -8.51
CA VAL A 78 1.27 -13.33 -8.11
C VAL A 78 1.59 -13.12 -6.64
N GLU A 79 2.16 -14.15 -6.01
CA GLU A 79 2.79 -14.03 -4.69
C GLU A 79 4.29 -13.75 -4.85
N VAL A 80 4.84 -12.86 -4.03
CA VAL A 80 6.24 -12.43 -4.06
C VAL A 80 6.84 -12.52 -2.67
N ASP A 81 8.02 -13.13 -2.56
CA ASP A 81 8.82 -13.14 -1.33
C ASP A 81 9.67 -11.87 -1.23
N VAL A 82 9.26 -10.94 -0.37
CA VAL A 82 9.98 -9.68 -0.13
C VAL A 82 10.82 -9.72 1.14
N THR A 83 11.24 -10.90 1.59
CA THR A 83 12.05 -11.08 2.81
C THR A 83 13.36 -10.31 2.75
N ASN A 84 14.05 -10.31 1.61
CA ASN A 84 15.31 -9.59 1.44
C ASN A 84 15.09 -8.07 1.54
N VAL A 85 14.07 -7.54 0.85
CA VAL A 85 13.64 -6.13 0.97
C VAL A 85 13.25 -5.80 2.42
N ALA A 86 12.53 -6.69 3.11
CA ALA A 86 12.12 -6.47 4.49
C ALA A 86 13.31 -6.37 5.45
N ARG A 87 14.32 -7.24 5.28
CA ARG A 87 15.57 -7.23 6.06
C ARG A 87 16.39 -5.97 5.77
N LEU A 88 16.56 -5.63 4.49
CA LEU A 88 17.28 -4.42 4.07
C LEU A 88 16.61 -3.17 4.65
N ARG A 89 15.29 -3.05 4.51
CA ARG A 89 14.50 -1.95 5.07
C ARG A 89 14.66 -1.88 6.58
N GLU A 90 14.60 -2.99 7.30
CA GLU A 90 14.76 -2.99 8.77
C GLU A 90 16.13 -2.46 9.19
N ARG A 91 17.20 -2.85 8.48
CA ARG A 91 18.57 -2.38 8.70
C ARG A 91 18.72 -0.88 8.41
N ALA A 92 18.12 -0.38 7.33
CA ALA A 92 18.37 0.97 6.83
C ALA A 92 17.39 2.04 7.33
N LYS A 93 16.16 1.68 7.74
CA LYS A 93 15.04 2.64 7.90
C LYS A 93 15.31 3.80 8.86
N LYS A 94 16.06 3.58 9.95
CA LYS A 94 16.32 4.61 10.96
C LYS A 94 17.28 5.67 10.44
N GLU A 95 18.38 5.23 9.86
CA GLU A 95 19.39 6.13 9.28
C GLU A 95 18.82 6.85 8.04
N PHE A 96 18.08 6.13 7.21
CA PHE A 96 17.37 6.72 6.08
C PHE A 96 16.41 7.83 6.51
N GLU A 97 15.58 7.61 7.54
CA GLU A 97 14.66 8.63 8.05
C GLU A 97 15.41 9.84 8.62
N ALA A 98 16.54 9.62 9.32
CA ALA A 98 17.37 10.69 9.83
C ALA A 98 18.02 11.54 8.71
N ARG A 99 18.44 10.90 7.60
CA ARG A 99 19.11 11.56 6.48
C ARG A 99 18.14 12.24 5.51
N GLU A 100 17.04 11.57 5.19
CA GLU A 100 16.12 11.97 4.11
C GLU A 100 14.86 12.67 4.62
N GLY A 101 14.60 12.65 5.93
CA GLY A 101 13.40 13.25 6.54
C GLY A 101 12.09 12.52 6.22
N VAL A 102 12.15 11.35 5.58
CA VAL A 102 10.99 10.53 5.21
C VAL A 102 11.21 9.06 5.54
N LYS A 103 10.14 8.35 5.87
CA LYS A 103 10.21 6.93 6.24
C LYS A 103 10.48 6.03 5.04
N LEU A 104 11.41 5.08 5.21
CA LEU A 104 11.63 4.01 4.25
C LEU A 104 10.53 2.94 4.37
N THR A 105 9.48 3.08 3.55
CA THR A 105 8.37 2.11 3.47
C THR A 105 8.62 1.07 2.37
N PHE A 106 7.72 0.09 2.19
CA PHE A 106 7.82 -0.89 1.10
C PHE A 106 7.45 -0.30 -0.28
N LEU A 107 6.61 0.74 -0.32
CA LEU A 107 6.05 1.27 -1.56
C LEU A 107 7.12 1.78 -2.55
N PRO A 108 8.19 2.49 -2.13
CA PRO A 108 9.27 2.87 -3.04
C PRO A 108 9.97 1.69 -3.71
N PHE A 109 10.11 0.54 -3.04
CA PHE A 109 10.71 -0.66 -3.63
C PHE A 109 9.79 -1.24 -4.71
N PHE A 110 8.48 -1.31 -4.43
CA PHE A 110 7.48 -1.76 -5.42
C PHE A 110 7.42 -0.82 -6.62
N ALA A 111 7.42 0.49 -6.38
CA ALA A 111 7.48 1.50 -7.44
C ALA A 111 8.74 1.35 -8.29
N LYS A 112 9.92 1.23 -7.67
CA LYS A 112 11.19 1.07 -8.39
C LYS A 112 11.17 -0.17 -9.28
N ALA A 113 10.78 -1.33 -8.73
CA ALA A 113 10.72 -2.57 -9.48
C ALA A 113 9.70 -2.53 -10.63
N ALA A 114 8.53 -1.93 -10.41
CA ALA A 114 7.52 -1.75 -11.46
C ALA A 114 8.02 -0.84 -12.59
N LEU A 115 8.62 0.30 -12.26
CA LEU A 115 9.14 1.26 -13.24
C LEU A 115 10.29 0.68 -14.06
N GLU A 116 11.23 -0.05 -13.44
CA GLU A 116 12.29 -0.76 -14.14
C GLU A 116 11.73 -1.85 -15.08
N ALA A 117 10.65 -2.52 -14.68
CA ALA A 117 9.99 -3.51 -15.51
C ALA A 117 9.24 -2.86 -16.69
N LEU A 118 8.60 -1.69 -16.52
CA LEU A 118 7.90 -1.00 -17.61
C LEU A 118 8.82 -0.68 -18.79
N LYS A 119 10.09 -0.33 -18.53
CA LYS A 119 11.10 -0.12 -19.58
C LYS A 119 11.36 -1.35 -20.45
N GLN A 120 11.14 -2.55 -19.91
CA GLN A 120 11.28 -3.84 -20.62
C GLN A 120 9.96 -4.33 -21.21
N HIS A 121 8.83 -3.81 -20.74
CA HIS A 121 7.47 -4.25 -21.08
C HIS A 121 6.61 -3.05 -21.54
N PRO A 122 6.96 -2.38 -22.66
CA PRO A 122 6.36 -1.09 -23.05
C PRO A 122 4.85 -1.16 -23.31
N LYS A 123 4.29 -2.35 -23.62
CA LYS A 123 2.84 -2.53 -23.74
C LYS A 123 2.06 -2.13 -22.48
N LEU A 124 2.69 -2.24 -21.32
CA LEU A 124 2.08 -1.87 -20.03
C LEU A 124 2.17 -0.36 -19.75
N ASN A 125 2.98 0.37 -20.54
CA ASN A 125 3.17 1.81 -20.47
C ASN A 125 2.63 2.47 -21.76
N ALA A 126 1.36 2.24 -22.08
CA ALA A 126 0.76 2.63 -23.35
C ALA A 126 -0.66 3.22 -23.19
N VAL A 127 -1.17 3.80 -24.28
CA VAL A 127 -2.55 4.26 -24.43
C VAL A 127 -3.11 3.70 -25.73
N ILE A 128 -4.37 3.28 -25.71
CA ILE A 128 -5.13 2.83 -26.88
C ILE A 128 -6.01 3.97 -27.36
N ASP A 129 -5.83 4.41 -28.60
CA ASP A 129 -6.79 5.25 -29.30
C ASP A 129 -7.71 4.36 -30.12
N THR A 130 -8.94 4.17 -29.63
CA THR A 130 -9.93 3.31 -30.27
C THR A 130 -10.54 3.97 -31.52
N GLU A 131 -10.59 5.30 -31.59
CA GLU A 131 -11.13 6.01 -32.75
C GLU A 131 -10.14 5.96 -33.92
N ALA A 132 -8.86 6.22 -33.64
CA ALA A 132 -7.80 6.14 -34.63
C ALA A 132 -7.31 4.70 -34.90
N ASN A 133 -7.72 3.72 -34.09
CA ASN A 133 -7.19 2.34 -34.09
C ASN A 133 -5.65 2.30 -33.97
N THR A 134 -5.10 3.10 -33.06
CA THR A 134 -3.66 3.16 -32.82
C THR A 134 -3.31 2.90 -31.36
N VAL A 135 -2.05 2.52 -31.13
CA VAL A 135 -1.49 2.36 -29.79
C VAL A 135 -0.27 3.27 -29.70
N THR A 136 -0.23 4.10 -28.67
CA THR A 136 0.93 4.92 -28.35
C THR A 136 1.65 4.32 -27.15
N TYR A 137 2.92 3.97 -27.33
CA TYR A 137 3.81 3.54 -26.25
C TYR A 137 4.57 4.74 -25.72
N HIS A 138 4.52 4.98 -24.41
CA HIS A 138 5.17 6.14 -23.80
C HIS A 138 6.68 5.94 -23.71
N GLU A 139 7.44 7.00 -23.98
CA GLU A 139 8.91 7.01 -23.86
C GLU A 139 9.41 7.13 -22.42
N ALA A 140 8.54 7.55 -21.49
CA ALA A 140 8.85 7.75 -20.08
C ALA A 140 7.75 7.17 -19.18
N GLU A 141 8.13 6.80 -17.95
CA GLU A 141 7.20 6.34 -16.94
C GLU A 141 6.79 7.48 -15.99
N HIS A 142 5.52 7.86 -16.03
CA HIS A 142 4.91 8.83 -15.12
C HIS A 142 4.01 8.08 -14.14
N LEU A 143 4.42 8.05 -12.87
CA LEU A 143 3.79 7.17 -11.88
C LEU A 143 2.64 7.84 -11.14
N GLY A 144 1.43 7.38 -11.39
CA GLY A 144 0.27 7.66 -10.54
C GLY A 144 0.34 6.89 -9.22
N ILE A 145 0.10 7.54 -8.09
CA ILE A 145 0.02 6.91 -6.77
C ILE A 145 -1.36 7.18 -6.18
N ALA A 146 -2.11 6.13 -5.86
CA ALA A 146 -3.40 6.29 -5.20
C ALA A 146 -3.21 6.76 -3.73
N VAL A 147 -3.82 7.90 -3.39
CA VAL A 147 -3.76 8.52 -2.05
C VAL A 147 -5.17 8.67 -1.50
N ASP A 148 -5.40 8.02 -0.37
CA ASP A 148 -6.63 8.13 0.42
C ASP A 148 -6.66 9.48 1.17
N THR A 149 -7.75 10.23 0.98
CA THR A 149 -8.00 11.52 1.63
C THR A 149 -9.43 11.56 2.17
N GLU A 150 -9.72 12.49 3.08
CA GLU A 150 -11.09 12.68 3.61
C GLU A 150 -12.13 13.01 2.53
N ARG A 151 -11.70 13.58 1.40
CA ARG A 151 -12.58 13.93 0.27
C ARG A 151 -12.79 12.76 -0.70
N GLY A 152 -11.97 11.72 -0.57
CA GLY A 152 -11.93 10.55 -1.43
C GLY A 152 -10.53 10.23 -1.95
N LEU A 153 -10.47 9.18 -2.77
CA LEU A 153 -9.24 8.74 -3.41
C LEU A 153 -8.84 9.72 -4.52
N LEU A 154 -7.60 10.16 -4.50
CA LEU A 154 -6.97 10.96 -5.57
C LEU A 154 -5.72 10.22 -6.07
N VAL A 155 -5.34 10.45 -7.31
CA VAL A 155 -4.16 9.81 -7.92
C VAL A 155 -3.21 10.89 -8.42
N PRO A 156 -2.40 11.49 -7.53
CA PRO A 156 -1.29 12.33 -7.97
C PRO A 156 -0.26 11.56 -8.81
N VAL A 157 0.44 12.28 -9.67
CA VAL A 157 1.42 11.78 -10.63
C VAL A 157 2.81 12.31 -10.30
N ILE A 158 3.77 11.40 -10.21
CA ILE A 158 5.19 11.70 -10.18
C ILE A 158 5.69 11.60 -11.62
N HIS A 159 5.93 12.75 -12.25
CA HIS A 159 6.43 12.81 -13.62
C HIS A 159 7.89 12.35 -13.69
N ASN A 160 8.25 11.65 -14.78
CA ASN A 160 9.59 11.07 -15.01
C ASN A 160 10.05 10.18 -13.84
N ALA A 161 9.13 9.44 -13.24
CA ALA A 161 9.43 8.56 -12.11
C ALA A 161 10.41 7.46 -12.49
N GLY A 162 10.42 7.03 -13.75
CA GLY A 162 11.34 6.02 -14.29
C GLY A 162 12.83 6.36 -14.17
N ASP A 163 13.18 7.64 -14.00
CA ASP A 163 14.57 8.09 -13.86
C ASP A 163 15.01 8.24 -12.40
N LEU A 164 14.09 8.09 -11.46
CA LEU A 164 14.37 8.24 -10.04
C LEU A 164 15.01 6.95 -9.47
N ASN A 165 16.00 7.14 -8.59
CA ASN A 165 16.47 6.08 -7.70
C ASN A 165 15.49 5.86 -6.53
N LEU A 166 15.73 4.83 -5.72
CA LEU A 166 14.84 4.48 -4.61
C LEU A 166 14.62 5.66 -3.64
N THR A 167 15.68 6.38 -3.32
CA THR A 167 15.63 7.55 -2.43
C THR A 167 14.79 8.68 -3.03
N GLY A 168 14.97 8.98 -4.32
CA GLY A 168 14.18 9.96 -5.06
C GLY A 168 12.70 9.59 -5.08
N LEU A 169 12.38 8.32 -5.34
CA LEU A 169 11.01 7.80 -5.28
C LEU A 169 10.41 7.94 -3.88
N ALA A 170 11.15 7.55 -2.83
CA ALA A 170 10.68 7.65 -1.45
C ALA A 170 10.31 9.10 -1.07
N ARG A 171 11.17 10.07 -1.40
CA ARG A 171 10.91 11.49 -1.15
C ARG A 171 9.71 12.00 -1.95
N LYS A 172 9.66 11.72 -3.26
CA LYS A 172 8.55 12.19 -4.13
C LYS A 172 7.21 11.58 -3.75
N ILE A 173 7.17 10.29 -3.42
CA ILE A 173 5.96 9.61 -2.94
C ILE A 173 5.48 10.24 -1.63
N ALA A 174 6.39 10.46 -0.67
CA ALA A 174 6.04 11.06 0.62
C ALA A 174 5.50 12.50 0.45
N ASP A 175 6.21 13.34 -0.32
CA ASP A 175 5.83 14.72 -0.61
C ASP A 175 4.45 14.79 -1.27
N VAL A 176 4.25 14.05 -2.36
CA VAL A 176 3.00 14.16 -3.13
C VAL A 176 1.81 13.57 -2.38
N ALA A 177 2.02 12.53 -1.57
CA ALA A 177 1.00 11.99 -0.69
C ALA A 177 0.58 13.00 0.38
N GLU A 178 1.54 13.67 1.02
CA GLU A 178 1.26 14.68 2.04
C GLU A 178 0.55 15.90 1.44
N ARG A 179 1.02 16.41 0.30
CA ARG A 179 0.36 17.50 -0.41
C ARG A 179 -1.04 17.13 -0.88
N THR A 180 -1.27 15.88 -1.28
CA THR A 180 -2.61 15.42 -1.67
C THR A 180 -3.55 15.36 -0.47
N ARG A 181 -3.10 14.84 0.68
CA ARG A 181 -3.90 14.85 1.93
C ARG A 181 -4.21 16.25 2.44
N THR A 182 -3.23 17.16 2.33
CA THR A 182 -3.37 18.56 2.78
C THR A 182 -3.96 19.49 1.73
N ASN A 183 -4.44 18.94 0.60
CA ASN A 183 -5.08 19.68 -0.50
C ASN A 183 -4.18 20.78 -1.11
N ARG A 184 -2.89 20.48 -1.23
CA ARG A 184 -1.81 21.31 -1.83
C ARG A 184 -1.20 20.68 -3.09
N VAL A 185 -1.81 19.63 -3.63
CA VAL A 185 -1.41 19.05 -4.93
C VAL A 185 -1.86 19.98 -6.06
N SER A 186 -0.99 20.20 -7.05
CA SER A 186 -1.32 21.05 -8.20
C SER A 186 -2.17 20.31 -9.23
N PRO A 187 -2.95 21.02 -10.08
CA PRO A 187 -3.71 20.37 -11.15
C PRO A 187 -2.85 19.55 -12.13
N ASP A 188 -1.63 20.02 -12.44
CA ASP A 188 -0.71 19.34 -13.37
C ASP A 188 -0.22 17.99 -12.81
N GLU A 189 -0.20 17.86 -11.49
CA GLU A 189 0.13 16.61 -10.79
C GLU A 189 -1.07 15.65 -10.71
N LEU A 190 -2.25 16.01 -11.20
CA LEU A 190 -3.42 15.12 -11.24
C LEU A 190 -3.67 14.54 -12.64
N SER A 191 -2.73 14.72 -13.56
CA SER A 191 -2.84 14.29 -14.96
C SER A 191 -1.49 13.83 -15.52
N GLY A 192 -1.52 13.18 -16.69
CA GLY A 192 -0.30 12.75 -17.40
C GLY A 192 0.39 11.50 -16.83
N GLY A 193 -0.24 10.78 -15.90
CA GLY A 193 0.28 9.50 -15.45
C GLY A 193 0.12 8.44 -16.53
N THR A 194 1.12 7.57 -16.69
CA THR A 194 1.14 6.50 -17.69
C THR A 194 0.96 5.11 -17.07
N PHE A 195 1.26 4.98 -15.78
CA PHE A 195 1.04 3.78 -14.98
C PHE A 195 0.62 4.15 -13.56
N THR A 196 -0.21 3.34 -12.91
CA THR A 196 -0.67 3.61 -11.53
C THR A 196 -0.29 2.49 -10.58
N ILE A 197 0.12 2.84 -9.37
CA ILE A 197 0.20 1.93 -8.23
C ILE A 197 -0.83 2.33 -7.17
N THR A 198 -1.52 1.34 -6.61
CA THR A 198 -2.39 1.48 -5.44
C THR A 198 -1.98 0.49 -4.35
N ASN A 199 -2.07 0.92 -3.08
CA ASN A 199 -1.61 0.14 -1.94
C ASN A 199 -2.67 0.02 -0.83
N THR A 200 -3.58 -0.93 -1.01
CA THR A 200 -4.56 -1.34 0.01
C THR A 200 -3.93 -2.20 1.11
N GLY A 201 -2.73 -2.75 0.87
CA GLY A 201 -1.95 -3.48 1.87
C GLY A 201 -1.63 -2.69 3.13
N SER A 202 -1.52 -1.37 3.02
CA SER A 202 -1.38 -0.46 4.18
C SER A 202 -2.55 -0.53 5.18
N ARG A 203 -3.71 -1.04 4.74
CA ARG A 203 -4.92 -1.27 5.54
C ARG A 203 -5.16 -2.76 5.84
N GLY A 204 -4.23 -3.65 5.48
CA GLY A 204 -4.31 -5.09 5.75
C GLY A 204 -4.98 -5.93 4.67
N ALA A 205 -5.35 -5.34 3.51
CA ALA A 205 -5.88 -6.12 2.39
C ALA A 205 -4.82 -7.09 1.84
N LEU A 206 -5.23 -8.32 1.53
CA LEU A 206 -4.32 -9.30 0.91
C LEU A 206 -3.98 -8.91 -0.52
N PHE A 207 -4.99 -8.55 -1.31
CA PHE A 207 -4.90 -7.96 -2.64
C PHE A 207 -6.25 -7.31 -2.95
N ASP A 208 -6.27 -6.47 -3.98
CA ASP A 208 -7.47 -5.91 -4.60
C ASP A 208 -7.42 -6.11 -6.12
N THR A 209 -8.56 -5.93 -6.78
CA THR A 209 -8.66 -5.89 -8.25
C THR A 209 -8.90 -4.43 -8.67
N PRO A 210 -7.85 -3.61 -8.75
CA PRO A 210 -8.03 -2.17 -8.97
C PRO A 210 -8.58 -1.87 -10.37
N ILE A 211 -9.41 -0.83 -10.47
CA ILE A 211 -9.93 -0.34 -11.76
C ILE A 211 -8.88 0.57 -12.40
N ILE A 212 -8.61 0.37 -13.69
CA ILE A 212 -7.63 1.15 -14.43
C ILE A 212 -8.02 2.63 -14.47
N ASN A 213 -7.04 3.53 -14.28
CA ASN A 213 -7.25 4.96 -14.42
C ASN A 213 -7.04 5.39 -15.88
N GLN A 214 -8.13 5.46 -16.66
CA GLN A 214 -8.07 5.87 -18.08
C GLN A 214 -7.36 7.23 -18.26
N PRO A 215 -6.57 7.42 -19.33
CA PRO A 215 -6.42 6.53 -20.50
C PRO A 215 -5.36 5.43 -20.38
N GLN A 216 -4.79 5.21 -19.18
CA GLN A 216 -3.79 4.15 -18.96
C GLN A 216 -4.36 2.77 -19.29
N VAL A 217 -3.48 1.81 -19.53
CA VAL A 217 -3.85 0.42 -19.86
C VAL A 217 -3.59 -0.58 -18.73
N ALA A 218 -2.97 -0.14 -17.62
CA ALA A 218 -2.65 -1.03 -16.50
C ALA A 218 -2.55 -0.29 -15.16
N ILE A 219 -2.81 -1.01 -14.07
CA ILE A 219 -2.67 -0.56 -12.68
C ILE A 219 -2.20 -1.73 -11.80
N LEU A 220 -1.22 -1.47 -10.94
CA LEU A 220 -0.67 -2.46 -10.01
C LEU A 220 -1.17 -2.20 -8.57
N GLY A 221 -1.89 -3.17 -8.03
CA GLY A 221 -2.28 -3.25 -6.63
C GLY A 221 -1.23 -3.98 -5.79
N THR A 222 -0.81 -3.37 -4.68
CA THR A 222 0.11 -3.99 -3.71
C THR A 222 -0.64 -4.38 -2.44
N GLY A 223 -0.56 -5.66 -2.09
CA GLY A 223 -1.13 -6.24 -0.88
C GLY A 223 -0.35 -5.96 0.40
N ALA A 224 -0.87 -6.46 1.51
CA ALA A 224 -0.20 -6.39 2.80
C ALA A 224 1.03 -7.29 2.82
N VAL A 225 2.16 -6.75 3.27
CA VAL A 225 3.37 -7.54 3.55
C VAL A 225 3.18 -8.25 4.88
N VAL A 226 3.05 -9.57 4.85
CA VAL A 226 2.77 -10.38 6.05
C VAL A 226 3.79 -11.50 6.20
N LYS A 227 4.19 -11.80 7.44
CA LYS A 227 5.06 -12.94 7.72
C LYS A 227 4.26 -14.24 7.63
N ARG A 228 4.73 -15.21 6.85
CA ARG A 228 4.10 -16.53 6.67
C ARG A 228 5.15 -17.66 6.74
N PRO A 229 4.82 -18.84 7.25
CA PRO A 229 5.61 -20.04 7.00
C PRO A 229 5.44 -20.45 5.53
N VAL A 230 6.55 -20.63 4.82
CA VAL A 230 6.57 -21.01 3.39
C VAL A 230 7.61 -22.11 3.20
N VAL A 231 7.32 -23.07 2.32
CA VAL A 231 8.31 -24.06 1.89
C VAL A 231 9.29 -23.39 0.92
N VAL A 232 10.57 -23.48 1.23
CA VAL A 232 11.65 -22.94 0.42
C VAL A 232 12.64 -24.05 0.07
N SER A 233 13.29 -23.91 -1.09
CA SER A 233 14.43 -24.75 -1.43
C SER A 233 15.68 -24.15 -0.79
N ASP A 234 16.29 -24.90 0.11
CA ASP A 234 17.56 -24.60 0.76
C ASP A 234 18.66 -25.47 0.13
N PRO A 235 19.83 -24.88 -0.25
CA PRO A 235 20.91 -25.62 -0.88
C PRO A 235 21.48 -26.79 -0.04
N GLU A 236 21.40 -26.71 1.29
CA GLU A 236 21.94 -27.71 2.20
C GLU A 236 20.86 -28.65 2.74
N LEU A 237 19.67 -28.11 3.04
CA LEU A 237 18.60 -28.84 3.72
C LEU A 237 17.54 -29.42 2.77
N GLY A 238 17.56 -29.08 1.47
CA GLY A 238 16.51 -29.44 0.53
C GLY A 238 15.25 -28.62 0.76
N GLU A 239 14.07 -29.25 0.83
CA GLU A 239 12.83 -28.53 1.16
C GLU A 239 12.76 -28.22 2.66
N ALA A 240 12.68 -26.93 3.01
CA ALA A 240 12.59 -26.46 4.39
C ALA A 240 11.42 -25.48 4.58
N ILE A 241 10.80 -25.49 5.75
CA ILE A 241 9.81 -24.46 6.11
C ILE A 241 10.54 -23.28 6.74
N ALA A 242 10.35 -22.08 6.20
CA ALA A 242 10.93 -20.86 6.72
C ALA A 242 9.92 -19.72 6.82
N ILE A 243 10.14 -18.81 7.76
CA ILE A 243 9.33 -17.59 7.87
C ILE A 243 9.78 -16.60 6.79
N ARG A 244 8.85 -16.17 5.96
CA ARG A 244 9.06 -15.22 4.86
C ARG A 244 8.09 -14.05 4.93
N SER A 245 8.53 -12.88 4.47
CA SER A 245 7.67 -11.70 4.31
C SER A 245 7.05 -11.76 2.92
N MET A 246 5.78 -12.15 2.85
CA MET A 246 5.08 -12.39 1.58
C MET A 246 4.14 -11.23 1.26
N VAL A 247 3.99 -10.94 -0.03
CA VAL A 247 3.03 -9.97 -0.56
C VAL A 247 2.37 -10.50 -1.82
N TYR A 248 1.10 -10.13 -2.05
CA TYR A 248 0.45 -10.34 -3.34
C TYR A 248 0.57 -9.06 -4.17
N LEU A 249 0.94 -9.23 -5.45
CA LEU A 249 0.90 -8.17 -6.45
C LEU A 249 -0.20 -8.50 -7.45
N ALA A 250 -1.16 -7.59 -7.60
CA ALA A 250 -2.32 -7.74 -8.47
C ALA A 250 -2.24 -6.71 -9.61
N LEU A 251 -2.04 -7.17 -10.84
CA LEU A 251 -2.04 -6.30 -12.02
C LEU A 251 -3.38 -6.40 -12.72
N THR A 252 -4.14 -5.30 -12.74
CA THR A 252 -5.28 -5.16 -13.67
C THR A 252 -4.79 -4.49 -14.94
N TYR A 253 -5.20 -5.03 -16.09
CA TYR A 253 -4.80 -4.54 -17.40
C TYR A 253 -5.93 -4.61 -18.43
N ASP A 254 -5.81 -3.80 -19.48
CA ASP A 254 -6.74 -3.78 -20.60
C ASP A 254 -6.39 -4.88 -21.61
N HIS A 255 -7.22 -5.93 -21.65
CA HIS A 255 -7.01 -7.09 -22.51
C HIS A 255 -7.19 -6.79 -24.01
N ARG A 256 -7.58 -5.56 -24.38
CA ARG A 256 -7.54 -5.11 -25.79
C ARG A 256 -6.11 -4.97 -26.33
N LEU A 257 -5.12 -4.75 -25.46
CA LEU A 257 -3.71 -4.59 -25.82
C LEU A 257 -2.78 -5.61 -25.15
N ILE A 258 -3.09 -5.99 -23.91
CA ILE A 258 -2.20 -6.78 -23.05
C ILE A 258 -2.78 -8.18 -22.91
N ASP A 259 -2.05 -9.19 -23.40
CA ASP A 259 -2.42 -10.58 -23.21
C ASP A 259 -1.96 -11.10 -21.84
N GLY A 260 -2.55 -12.22 -21.38
CA GLY A 260 -2.13 -12.86 -20.14
C GLY A 260 -0.63 -13.20 -20.06
N ALA A 261 -0.01 -13.52 -21.21
CA ALA A 261 1.42 -13.77 -21.26
C ALA A 261 2.27 -12.49 -21.07
N ASP A 262 1.80 -11.33 -21.55
CA ASP A 262 2.46 -10.03 -21.33
C ASP A 262 2.39 -9.65 -19.85
N ALA A 263 1.21 -9.78 -19.24
CA ALA A 263 1.01 -9.54 -17.81
C ALA A 263 1.86 -10.47 -16.93
N ALA A 264 1.92 -11.77 -17.26
CA ALA A 264 2.72 -12.74 -16.52
C ALA A 264 4.23 -12.43 -16.63
N ARG A 265 4.73 -12.04 -17.80
CA ARG A 265 6.12 -11.62 -17.98
C ARG A 265 6.46 -10.38 -17.17
N PHE A 266 5.62 -9.34 -17.22
CA PHE A 266 5.80 -8.14 -16.42
C PHE A 266 5.84 -8.46 -14.92
N LEU A 267 4.85 -9.21 -14.40
CA LEU A 267 4.81 -9.58 -12.98
C LEU A 267 5.99 -10.46 -12.57
N THR A 268 6.48 -11.31 -13.46
CA THR A 268 7.69 -12.13 -13.22
C THR A 268 8.93 -11.25 -13.09
N THR A 269 9.12 -10.27 -13.98
CA THR A 269 10.23 -9.30 -13.87
C THR A 269 10.17 -8.52 -12.57
N VAL A 270 8.98 -8.03 -12.18
CA VAL A 270 8.79 -7.32 -10.90
C VAL A 270 9.07 -8.24 -9.70
N LYS A 271 8.56 -9.47 -9.73
CA LYS A 271 8.77 -10.49 -8.69
C LYS A 271 10.27 -10.77 -8.50
N GLN A 272 10.98 -11.08 -9.57
CA GLN A 272 12.43 -11.35 -9.54
C GLN A 272 13.21 -10.17 -8.97
N ARG A 273 12.92 -8.95 -9.44
CA ARG A 273 13.60 -7.73 -8.97
C ARG A 273 13.42 -7.49 -7.46
N LEU A 274 12.25 -7.79 -6.93
CA LEU A 274 11.93 -7.66 -5.50
C LEU A 274 12.53 -8.80 -4.67
N GLU A 275 12.49 -10.03 -5.17
CA GLU A 275 13.03 -11.23 -4.49
C GLU A 275 14.56 -11.18 -4.38
N GLU A 276 15.24 -10.67 -5.40
CA GLU A 276 16.68 -10.39 -5.34
C GLU A 276 17.03 -9.44 -4.19
N GLY A 277 16.16 -8.46 -3.90
CA GLY A 277 16.32 -7.53 -2.79
C GLY A 277 17.55 -6.62 -2.86
N LYS A 278 18.26 -6.60 -4.00
CA LYS A 278 19.47 -5.81 -4.23
C LYS A 278 19.13 -4.34 -4.44
N PHE A 279 19.02 -3.59 -3.36
CA PHE A 279 18.75 -2.14 -3.35
C PHE A 279 19.74 -1.36 -2.47
N GLU A 280 20.80 -2.02 -1.99
CA GLU A 280 21.81 -1.45 -1.11
C GLU A 280 22.46 -0.20 -1.71
N ALA A 281 22.84 -0.27 -2.98
CA ALA A 281 23.44 0.85 -3.70
C ALA A 281 22.55 2.10 -3.70
N ASP A 282 21.22 1.95 -3.81
CA ASP A 282 20.28 3.07 -3.77
C ASP A 282 20.13 3.70 -2.38
N LEU A 283 20.51 2.95 -1.32
CA LEU A 283 20.45 3.36 0.08
C LEU A 283 21.80 3.83 0.62
N GLY A 284 22.88 3.67 -0.15
CA GLY A 284 24.26 3.98 0.26
C GLY A 284 24.85 2.93 1.21
N LEU A 285 24.47 1.67 1.03
CA LEU A 285 24.94 0.51 1.81
C LEU A 285 25.80 -0.45 0.98
#